data_AF-A0A812CGD6-F1
#
_entry.id   AF-A0A812CGD6-F1
#
_cell.length_a   1.000
_cell.length_b   1.000
_cell.length_c   1.000
_cell.angle_alpha   90.00
_cell.angle_beta   90.00
_cell.angle_gamma   90.00
#
_symmetry.space_group_name_H-M   'P 1'
#
loop_
_entity.id
_entity.type
_entity.pdbx_description
1 polymer ?
#
loop_
_entity_poly.entity_id
_entity_poly.type
_entity_poly.pdbx_seq_one_letter_code
_entity_poly.pdbx_strand_id
1 'polypeptide(L)'
;MHFTDVRKKDFWELFIHHIVTMTLMFIAWVQNIVRISCLVLIVHDIADPFLEATKMASYSGHKKWCSQLFIVFTITWYVGRLFIFPYKILYSTLFYAVTVTGMAPIYYLYNGLLGSLQLLHIIWSIIITKMLFYRLRTGELLSRFVNPILLLKCIL
;
A
#
# COMPACT_ATOMS: atom_id res chain seq x y z
N MET A 1 -7.95 19.46 8.03
CA MET A 1 -9.01 18.59 8.58
C MET A 1 -10.34 19.02 7.97
N HIS A 2 -10.88 18.25 7.02
CA HIS A 2 -12.18 18.47 6.42
C HIS A 2 -12.93 17.12 6.48
N PHE A 3 -13.63 16.89 7.59
CA PHE A 3 -14.27 15.62 7.95
C PHE A 3 -15.78 15.65 7.69
N THR A 4 -16.19 15.99 6.47
CA THR A 4 -17.61 15.90 6.08
C THR A 4 -17.74 15.39 4.64
N ASP A 5 -17.12 14.26 4.33
CA ASP A 5 -17.45 13.48 3.13
C ASP A 5 -17.78 12.05 3.59
N VAL A 6 -18.92 11.55 3.11
CA VAL A 6 -19.52 10.21 3.31
C VAL A 6 -18.54 9.17 3.84
N ARG A 7 -18.80 8.58 5.02
CA ARG A 7 -18.00 7.53 5.68
C ARG A 7 -17.67 6.36 4.72
N LYS A 8 -16.55 6.44 3.98
CA LYS A 8 -16.12 5.40 3.02
C LYS A 8 -15.41 4.28 3.78
N LYS A 9 -15.64 3.04 3.34
CA LYS A 9 -14.97 1.84 3.88
C LYS A 9 -13.45 1.97 3.86
N ASP A 10 -12.92 2.70 2.88
CA ASP A 10 -11.51 3.02 2.69
C ASP A 10 -10.88 3.73 3.91
N PHE A 11 -11.65 4.50 4.70
CA PHE A 11 -11.14 5.14 5.91
C PHE A 11 -10.78 4.13 7.00
N TRP A 12 -11.66 3.14 7.21
CA TRP A 12 -11.42 2.09 8.19
C TRP A 12 -10.26 1.21 7.77
N GLU A 13 -10.16 0.91 6.47
CA GLU A 13 -9.07 0.14 5.90
C GLU A 13 -7.71 0.82 6.10
N LEU A 14 -7.62 2.12 5.78
CA LEU A 14 -6.41 2.91 6.00
C LEU A 14 -6.07 3.03 7.50
N PHE A 15 -7.07 3.19 8.36
CA PHE A 15 -6.84 3.30 9.80
C PHE A 15 -6.31 1.99 10.41
N ILE A 16 -6.91 0.85 10.04
CA ILE A 16 -6.47 -0.47 10.48
C ILE A 16 -5.03 -0.75 10.03
N HIS A 17 -4.67 -0.38 8.79
CA HIS A 17 -3.29 -0.49 8.30
C HIS A 17 -2.28 0.24 9.20
N HIS A 18 -2.59 1.47 9.61
CA HIS A 18 -1.71 2.25 10.48
C HIS A 18 -1.56 1.61 11.86
N ILE A 19 -2.64 1.06 12.42
CA ILE A 19 -2.57 0.31 13.69
C ILE A 19 -1.70 -0.94 13.55
N VAL A 20 -1.87 -1.69 12.46
CA VAL A 20 -1.09 -2.90 12.18
C VAL A 20 0.40 -2.56 12.06
N THR A 21 0.76 -1.55 11.26
CA THR A 21 2.17 -1.13 11.07
C THR A 21 2.80 -0.59 12.34
N MET A 22 2.07 0.19 13.16
CA MET A 22 2.56 0.65 14.46
C MET A 22 2.83 -0.52 15.42
N THR A 23 1.91 -1.50 15.46
CA THR A 23 2.07 -2.71 16.28
C THR A 23 3.27 -3.54 15.80
N LEU A 24 3.43 -3.66 14.49
CA LEU A 24 4.55 -4.38 13.86
C LEU A 24 5.89 -3.71 14.18
N MET A 25 5.95 -2.38 14.19
CA MET A 25 7.13 -1.61 14.60
C MET A 25 7.45 -1.82 16.08
N PHE A 26 6.44 -1.83 16.96
CA PHE A 26 6.63 -2.08 18.38
C PHE A 26 7.20 -3.49 18.65
N ILE A 27 6.67 -4.52 17.98
CA ILE A 27 7.18 -5.89 18.11
C ILE A 27 8.61 -5.99 17.54
N ALA A 28 8.90 -5.32 16.42
CA ALA A 28 10.25 -5.29 15.86
C ALA A 28 11.27 -4.59 16.77
N TRP A 29 10.83 -3.59 17.54
CA TRP A 29 11.65 -2.94 18.58
C TRP A 29 12.04 -3.92 19.68
N VAL A 30 11.07 -4.66 20.22
CA VAL A 30 11.33 -5.66 21.28
C VAL A 30 12.29 -6.76 20.79
N GLN A 31 12.19 -7.15 19.52
CA GLN A 31 13.03 -8.19 18.90
C GLN A 31 14.37 -7.64 18.34
N ASN A 32 14.64 -6.34 18.45
CA ASN A 32 15.83 -5.67 17.91
C ASN A 32 16.02 -5.83 16.38
N ILE A 33 14.92 -5.93 15.64
CA ILE A 33 14.87 -6.07 14.16
C ILE A 33 14.46 -4.74 13.48
N VAL A 34 14.56 -3.62 14.20
CA VAL A 34 14.15 -2.27 13.76
C VAL A 34 14.74 -1.83 12.42
N ARG A 35 15.94 -2.29 12.06
CA ARG A 35 16.58 -1.97 10.78
C ARG A 35 15.74 -2.42 9.57
N ILE A 36 15.16 -3.62 9.64
CA ILE A 36 14.34 -4.15 8.55
C ILE A 36 13.01 -3.40 8.49
N SER A 37 12.41 -3.11 9.65
CA SER A 37 11.13 -2.38 9.71
C SER A 37 11.23 -0.95 9.18
N CYS A 38 12.33 -0.22 9.44
CA CYS A 38 12.55 1.10 8.87
C CYS A 38 12.70 1.07 7.34
N LEU A 39 13.39 0.08 6.79
CA LEU A 39 13.50 -0.07 5.32
C LEU A 39 12.14 -0.27 4.66
N VAL A 40 11.28 -1.04 5.30
CA VAL A 40 9.91 -1.30 4.82
C VAL A 40 9.08 -0.01 4.82
N LEU A 41 9.14 0.78 5.91
CA LEU A 41 8.44 2.07 5.97
C LEU A 41 8.89 3.03 4.86
N ILE A 42 10.19 3.16 4.63
CA ILE A 42 10.73 4.05 3.59
C ILE A 42 10.23 3.64 2.20
N VAL A 43 10.25 2.33 1.90
CA VAL A 43 9.74 1.83 0.61
C VAL A 43 8.25 2.11 0.43
N HIS A 44 7.46 2.05 1.50
CA HIS A 44 6.04 2.41 1.45
C HIS A 44 5.83 3.91 1.20
N ASP A 45 6.60 4.75 1.89
CA ASP A 45 6.46 6.21 1.85
C ASP A 45 6.83 6.81 0.48
N ILE A 46 7.79 6.20 -0.24
CA ILE A 46 8.24 6.69 -1.56
C ILE A 46 7.13 6.71 -2.61
N ALA A 47 6.18 5.77 -2.56
CA ALA A 47 5.14 5.64 -3.59
C ALA A 47 3.98 6.63 -3.40
N ASP A 48 3.75 7.07 -2.16
CA ASP A 48 2.62 7.91 -1.78
C ASP A 48 2.68 9.34 -2.36
N PRO A 49 3.82 10.05 -2.44
CA PRO A 49 3.90 11.36 -3.07
C PRO A 49 3.58 11.32 -4.58
N PHE A 50 3.84 10.21 -5.28
CA PHE A 50 3.47 10.08 -6.69
C PHE A 50 1.95 10.02 -6.89
N LEU A 51 1.22 9.42 -5.94
CA LEU A 51 -0.24 9.38 -5.97
C LEU A 51 -0.84 10.78 -5.75
N GLU A 52 -0.29 11.53 -4.80
CA GLU A 52 -0.69 12.92 -4.56
C GLU A 52 -0.34 13.82 -5.74
N ALA A 53 0.85 13.66 -6.32
CA ALA A 53 1.27 14.37 -7.52
C ALA A 53 0.33 14.11 -8.71
N THR A 54 -0.15 12.87 -8.87
CA THR A 54 -1.12 12.53 -9.91
C THR A 54 -2.45 13.26 -9.71
N LYS A 55 -2.94 13.35 -8.46
CA LYS A 55 -4.15 14.12 -8.12
C LYS A 55 -3.96 15.60 -8.41
N MET A 56 -2.84 16.19 -7.97
CA MET A 56 -2.52 17.60 -8.22
C MET A 56 -2.40 17.91 -9.72
N ALA A 57 -1.75 17.04 -10.50
CA ALA A 57 -1.66 17.19 -11.95
C ALA A 57 -3.03 17.09 -12.63
N SER A 58 -3.94 16.27 -12.08
CA SER A 58 -5.34 16.19 -12.53
C SER A 58 -6.09 17.50 -12.29
N TYR A 59 -5.90 18.14 -11.13
CA TYR A 59 -6.51 19.45 -10.83
C TYR A 59 -5.99 20.57 -11.74
N SER A 60 -4.72 20.51 -12.13
CA SER A 60 -4.09 21.48 -13.03
C SER A 60 -4.51 21.32 -14.50
N GLY A 61 -5.34 20.34 -14.86
CA GLY A 61 -5.82 20.12 -16.24
C GLY A 61 -4.77 19.53 -17.21
N HIS A 62 -3.55 19.27 -16.72
CA HIS A 62 -2.44 18.75 -17.52
C HIS A 62 -2.52 17.22 -17.71
N LYS A 63 -3.34 16.78 -18.67
CA LYS A 63 -3.62 15.34 -18.92
C LYS A 63 -2.38 14.49 -19.22
N LYS A 64 -1.37 15.03 -19.93
CA LYS A 64 -0.12 14.30 -20.28
C LYS A 64 0.71 13.96 -19.04
N TRP A 65 0.94 14.94 -18.17
CA TRP A 65 1.71 14.77 -16.92
C TRP A 65 1.00 13.85 -15.93
N CYS A 66 -0.32 13.97 -15.80
CA CYS A 66 -1.14 13.04 -15.02
C CYS A 66 -1.01 11.58 -15.54
N SER A 67 -0.75 11.40 -16.84
CA SER A 67 -0.49 10.08 -17.41
C SER A 67 0.83 9.47 -17.04
N GLN A 68 1.88 10.26 -17.15
CA GLN A 68 3.22 9.79 -16.83
C GLN A 68 3.33 9.48 -15.34
N LEU A 69 2.83 10.37 -14.47
CA LEU A 69 2.88 10.19 -13.02
C LEU A 69 2.13 8.94 -12.54
N PHE A 70 0.97 8.63 -13.12
CA PHE A 70 0.21 7.44 -12.74
C PHE A 70 0.88 6.13 -13.17
N ILE A 71 1.54 6.11 -14.34
CA ILE A 71 2.29 4.94 -14.82
C ILE A 71 3.51 4.72 -13.92
N VAL A 72 4.27 5.79 -13.62
CA VAL A 72 5.42 5.74 -12.71
C VAL A 72 4.98 5.29 -11.31
N PHE A 73 3.85 5.81 -10.81
CA PHE A 73 3.23 5.37 -9.56
C PHE A 73 2.94 3.86 -9.57
N THR A 74 2.31 3.34 -10.62
CA THR A 74 1.93 1.93 -10.71
C THR A 74 3.16 1.01 -10.75
N ILE A 75 4.20 1.38 -11.49
CA ILE A 75 5.46 0.63 -11.54
C ILE A 75 6.14 0.63 -10.17
N THR A 76 6.28 1.81 -9.57
CA THR A 76 6.90 1.98 -8.24
C THR A 76 6.14 1.19 -7.17
N TRP A 77 4.81 1.19 -7.24
CA TRP A 77 3.94 0.40 -6.36
C TRP A 77 4.22 -1.11 -6.47
N TYR A 78 4.22 -1.64 -7.70
CA TYR A 78 4.39 -3.07 -7.93
C TYR A 78 5.79 -3.55 -7.51
N VAL A 79 6.83 -2.78 -7.85
CA VAL A 79 8.22 -3.10 -7.47
C VAL A 79 8.40 -3.03 -5.95
N GLY A 80 7.94 -1.94 -5.33
CA GLY A 80 8.11 -1.71 -3.89
C GLY A 80 7.37 -2.70 -3.00
N ARG A 81 6.10 -2.98 -3.32
CA ARG A 81 5.20 -3.73 -2.43
C ARG A 81 4.98 -5.19 -2.85
N LEU A 82 5.15 -5.54 -4.13
CA LEU A 82 4.86 -6.89 -4.63
C LEU A 82 6.12 -7.71 -4.93
N PHE A 83 7.27 -7.06 -5.19
CA PHE A 83 8.55 -7.77 -5.36
C PHE A 83 9.43 -7.67 -4.12
N ILE A 84 9.71 -6.47 -3.62
CA ILE A 84 10.65 -6.30 -2.49
C ILE A 84 10.09 -6.89 -1.19
N PHE A 85 8.80 -6.70 -0.93
CA PHE A 85 8.15 -7.18 0.30
C PHE A 85 8.17 -8.72 0.44
N PRO A 86 7.68 -9.53 -0.52
CA PRO A 86 7.76 -10.98 -0.39
C PRO A 86 9.20 -11.51 -0.51
N TYR A 87 10.04 -10.94 -1.37
CA TYR A 87 11.37 -11.51 -1.60
C TYR A 87 12.35 -11.25 -0.44
N LYS A 88 12.25 -10.10 0.24
CA LYS A 88 13.09 -9.81 1.41
C LYS A 88 12.43 -10.21 2.73
N ILE A 89 11.13 -9.97 2.92
CA ILE A 89 10.51 -10.16 4.23
C ILE A 89 10.19 -11.64 4.45
N LEU A 90 9.44 -12.30 3.57
CA LEU A 90 9.12 -13.74 3.77
C LEU A 90 10.38 -14.59 3.83
N TYR A 91 11.38 -14.32 2.98
CA TYR A 91 12.64 -15.06 3.02
C TYR A 91 13.40 -14.82 4.33
N SER A 92 13.46 -13.57 4.82
CA SER A 92 14.16 -13.24 6.07
C SER A 92 13.43 -13.73 7.33
N THR A 93 12.09 -13.71 7.38
CA THR A 93 11.34 -14.28 8.53
C THR A 93 11.32 -15.81 8.50
N LEU A 94 11.21 -16.45 7.33
CA LEU A 94 11.18 -17.92 7.26
C LEU A 94 12.54 -18.56 7.55
N PHE A 95 13.64 -17.99 7.05
CA PHE A 95 14.97 -18.61 7.20
C PHE A 95 15.79 -18.07 8.39
N TYR A 96 15.70 -16.78 8.73
CA TYR A 96 16.59 -16.19 9.75
C TYR A 96 16.00 -16.20 11.17
N ALA A 97 14.67 -16.10 11.30
CA ALA A 97 14.02 -16.03 12.61
C ALA A 97 13.74 -17.42 13.23
N VAL A 98 13.48 -18.46 12.42
CA VAL A 98 13.35 -19.86 12.90
C VAL A 98 14.63 -20.32 13.62
N THR A 99 15.80 -19.88 13.15
CA THR A 99 17.10 -20.29 13.71
C THR A 99 17.51 -19.58 14.99
N VAL A 100 16.91 -18.43 15.33
CA VAL A 100 17.39 -17.57 16.46
C VAL A 100 16.44 -17.54 17.65
N THR A 101 15.11 -17.58 17.47
CA THR A 101 14.17 -17.29 18.58
C THR A 101 13.59 -18.51 19.28
N GLY A 102 13.76 -19.71 18.75
CA GLY A 102 12.95 -20.87 19.17
C GLY A 102 11.46 -20.62 18.89
N MET A 103 10.63 -21.66 19.08
CA MET A 103 9.17 -21.59 18.83
C MET A 103 8.44 -20.75 19.90
N ALA A 104 8.75 -19.45 19.99
CA ALA A 104 8.05 -18.52 20.87
C ALA A 104 6.74 -18.04 20.22
N PRO A 105 5.64 -17.88 20.99
CA PRO A 105 4.33 -17.47 20.44
C PRO A 105 4.34 -16.10 19.74
N ILE A 106 5.28 -15.22 20.12
CA ILE A 106 5.47 -13.88 19.54
C ILE A 106 5.86 -13.96 18.05
N TYR A 107 6.55 -15.02 17.64
CA TYR A 107 6.93 -15.24 16.25
C TYR A 107 5.72 -15.51 15.34
N TYR A 108 4.76 -16.32 15.81
CA TYR A 108 3.53 -16.60 15.06
C TYR A 108 2.66 -15.35 14.93
N LEU A 109 2.60 -14.54 16.00
CA LEU A 109 1.91 -13.25 15.96
C LEU A 109 2.54 -12.30 14.93
N TYR A 110 3.87 -12.15 14.95
CA TYR A 110 4.59 -11.27 14.01
C TYR A 110 4.38 -11.67 12.53
N ASN A 111 4.44 -12.96 12.22
CA ASN A 111 4.14 -13.46 10.87
C ASN A 111 2.68 -13.26 10.48
N GLY A 112 1.75 -13.42 11.42
CA GLY A 112 0.33 -13.13 11.17
C GLY A 112 0.08 -11.66 10.83
N LEU A 113 0.69 -10.73 11.57
CA LEU A 113 0.60 -9.29 11.27
C LEU A 113 1.27 -8.92 9.93
N LEU A 114 2.40 -9.54 9.58
CA LEU A 114 3.02 -9.35 8.26
C LEU A 114 2.12 -9.88 7.12
N GLY A 115 1.48 -11.03 7.34
CA GLY A 115 0.54 -11.61 6.40
C GLY A 115 -0.68 -10.70 6.16
N SER A 116 -1.27 -10.14 7.21
CA SER A 116 -2.40 -9.22 7.07
C SER A 116 -2.01 -7.94 6.32
N LEU A 117 -0.81 -7.40 6.56
CA LEU A 117 -0.27 -6.28 5.81
C LEU A 117 -0.12 -6.62 4.32
N GLN A 118 0.37 -7.81 4.00
CA GLN A 118 0.53 -8.27 2.63
C GLN A 118 -0.81 -8.43 1.91
N LEU A 119 -1.83 -8.95 2.59
CA LEU A 119 -3.18 -9.07 2.03
C LEU A 119 -3.75 -7.70 1.64
N LEU A 120 -3.53 -6.69 2.47
CA LEU A 120 -3.96 -5.32 2.17
C LEU A 120 -3.29 -4.78 0.90
N HIS A 121 -1.98 -4.99 0.77
CA HIS A 121 -1.25 -4.58 -0.44
C HIS A 121 -1.75 -5.30 -1.70
N ILE A 122 -2.18 -6.55 -1.60
CA ILE A 122 -2.79 -7.29 -2.72
C ILE A 122 -4.13 -6.66 -3.11
N ILE A 123 -4.99 -6.34 -2.14
CA ILE A 123 -6.28 -5.66 -2.40
C ILE A 123 -6.04 -4.35 -3.14
N TRP A 124 -5.12 -3.52 -2.65
CA TRP A 124 -4.78 -2.25 -3.28
C TRP A 124 -4.17 -2.42 -4.69
N SER A 125 -3.35 -3.44 -4.89
CA SER A 125 -2.77 -3.75 -6.21
C SER A 125 -3.84 -4.12 -7.24
N ILE A 126 -4.88 -4.84 -6.82
CA ILE A 126 -6.06 -5.15 -7.67
C ILE A 126 -6.79 -3.85 -8.05
N ILE A 127 -7.00 -2.94 -7.10
CA ILE A 127 -7.67 -1.64 -7.33
C ILE A 127 -6.88 -0.79 -8.32
N ILE A 128 -5.55 -0.67 -8.12
CA ILE A 128 -4.66 0.10 -9.01
C ILE A 128 -4.65 -0.49 -10.42
N THR A 129 -4.59 -1.82 -10.54
CA THR A 129 -4.62 -2.51 -11.85
C THR A 129 -5.95 -2.28 -12.57
N LYS A 130 -7.08 -2.34 -11.87
CA LYS A 130 -8.40 -2.05 -12.45
C LYS A 130 -8.49 -0.61 -12.96
N MET A 131 -7.91 0.35 -12.22
CA MET A 131 -7.83 1.75 -12.66
C MET A 131 -6.95 1.92 -13.90
N LEU A 132 -5.81 1.24 -13.97
CA LEU A 132 -4.92 1.26 -15.14
C LEU A 132 -5.61 0.66 -16.38
N PHE A 133 -6.31 -0.47 -16.23
CA PHE A 133 -7.02 -1.10 -17.35
C PHE A 133 -8.16 -0.21 -17.89
N TYR A 134 -8.90 0.45 -16.99
CA TYR A 134 -9.94 1.39 -17.37
C TYR A 134 -9.37 2.61 -18.12
N ARG A 135 -8.22 3.13 -17.67
CA ARG A 135 -7.47 4.19 -18.36
C ARG A 135 -7.11 3.79 -19.79
N LEU A 136 -6.57 2.58 -19.98
CA LEU A 136 -6.13 2.12 -21.30
C LEU A 136 -7.28 1.96 -22.29
N ARG A 137 -8.48 1.55 -21.83
CA ARG A 137 -9.66 1.42 -22.70
C ARG A 137 -10.34 2.75 -23.03
N THR A 138 -10.43 3.67 -22.09
CA THR A 138 -11.29 4.87 -22.23
C THR A 138 -10.50 6.11 -22.67
N GLY A 139 -9.18 6.14 -22.47
CA GLY A 139 -8.32 7.30 -22.79
C GLY A 139 -8.58 8.55 -21.93
N GLU A 140 -9.71 8.62 -21.22
CA GLU A 140 -10.11 9.73 -20.38
C GLU A 140 -10.12 9.34 -18.89
N LEU A 141 -9.33 10.07 -18.10
CA LEU A 141 -9.10 9.79 -16.69
C LEU A 141 -9.62 10.85 -15.72
N LEU A 142 -10.06 12.00 -16.25
CA LEU A 142 -10.32 13.17 -15.44
C LEU A 142 -11.65 13.14 -14.70
N SER A 143 -12.67 12.44 -15.20
CA SER A 143 -14.00 12.48 -14.59
C SER A 143 -14.16 11.57 -13.37
N ARG A 144 -13.28 10.57 -13.18
CA ARG A 144 -13.38 9.59 -12.09
C ARG A 144 -12.37 9.74 -10.95
N PHE A 145 -11.24 10.45 -11.15
CA PHE A 145 -10.26 10.71 -10.07
C PHE A 145 -10.83 11.64 -8.98
N VAL A 146 -11.82 12.47 -9.30
CA VAL A 146 -12.47 13.42 -8.38
C VAL A 146 -13.56 12.76 -7.53
N ASN A 147 -14.06 11.58 -7.92
CA ASN A 147 -15.16 10.90 -7.23
C ASN A 147 -14.75 9.51 -6.71
N PRO A 148 -14.18 9.41 -5.49
CA PRO A 148 -13.91 8.12 -4.85
C PRO A 148 -15.18 7.25 -4.69
N ILE A 149 -16.37 7.87 -4.71
CA ILE A 149 -17.68 7.21 -4.54
C ILE A 149 -18.12 6.37 -5.76
N LEU A 150 -17.65 6.68 -6.96
CA LEU A 150 -18.08 5.96 -8.18
C LEU A 150 -17.30 4.66 -8.43
N LEU A 151 -16.15 4.46 -7.76
CA LEU A 151 -15.38 3.20 -7.84
C LEU A 151 -16.03 2.06 -7.05
N LEU A 152 -16.72 2.38 -5.94
CA LEU A 152 -17.38 1.38 -5.09
C LEU A 152 -18.70 0.83 -5.70
N LYS A 153 -19.43 1.66 -6.46
CA LYS A 153 -20.69 1.31 -7.15
C LYS A 153 -20.53 0.47 -8.43
N CYS A 154 -19.30 0.14 -8.80
CA CYS A 154 -19.00 -0.64 -10.01
C CYS A 154 -18.18 -1.91 -9.67
N ILE A 155 -18.25 -2.30 -8.40
CA ILE A 155 -17.57 -3.46 -7.79
C ILE A 155 -18.58 -4.20 -6.90
N LEU A 156 -19.51 -3.49 -6.24
CA LEU A 156 -20.89 -3.95 -6.05
C LEU A 156 -21.76 -3.55 -7.24
#